data_AF-A0A1I2T439-F1
#
_entry.id   AF-A0A1I2T439-F1
#
_cell.length_a   1.000
_cell.length_b   1.000
_cell.length_c   1.000
_cell.angle_alpha   90.00
_cell.angle_beta   90.00
_cell.angle_gamma   90.00
#
_symmetry.space_group_name_H-M   'P 1'
#
loop_
_entity.id
_entity.type
_entity.pdbx_description
1 polymer ?
#
loop_
_entity_poly.entity_id
_entity_poly.type
_entity_poly.pdbx_seq_one_letter_code
_entity_poly.pdbx_strand_id
1 'polypeptide(L)'
;MSNIYYSIKNGVTNLIKWFPVIWKDRDYDNAYLYKLLWKKLQNMANMQRREGHSTNSEEIAEQIEYAANLAHRLWKNNYFDETLNKYDYYTKYPDTDANEIMHIDNQPNEHGNYDVTWSTNETQLKLFRQCGKEADDLFEEEHKQLFDYMKRYSKSWWD
;
A
#
# COMPACT_ATOMS: atom_id res chain seq x y z
N MET A 1 28.91 -2.43 -31.88
CA MET A 1 28.75 -3.61 -31.01
C MET A 1 28.52 -3.28 -29.53
N SER A 2 28.99 -2.14 -28.99
CA SER A 2 28.77 -1.77 -27.57
C SER A 2 27.30 -1.55 -27.18
N ASN A 3 26.47 -1.09 -28.11
CA ASN A 3 25.07 -0.73 -27.82
C ASN A 3 24.18 -1.96 -27.55
N ILE A 4 24.33 -3.04 -28.32
CA ILE A 4 23.58 -4.29 -28.14
C ILE A 4 23.91 -4.97 -26.81
N TYR A 5 25.20 -5.05 -26.46
CA TYR A 5 25.63 -5.64 -25.19
C TYR A 5 25.12 -4.83 -23.98
N TYR A 6 25.17 -3.50 -24.05
CA TYR A 6 24.62 -2.61 -23.02
C TYR A 6 23.11 -2.77 -22.88
N SER A 7 22.37 -2.83 -24.00
CA SER A 7 20.92 -3.06 -24.01
C SER A 7 20.53 -4.42 -23.43
N ILE A 8 21.23 -5.50 -23.78
CA ILE A 8 20.98 -6.85 -23.24
C ILE A 8 21.27 -6.89 -21.74
N LYS A 9 22.42 -6.36 -21.30
CA LYS A 9 22.79 -6.30 -19.89
C LYS A 9 21.75 -5.55 -19.06
N ASN A 10 21.29 -4.39 -19.53
CA ASN A 10 20.28 -3.60 -18.84
C ASN A 10 18.90 -4.30 -18.86
N GLY A 11 18.54 -4.96 -19.96
CA GLY A 11 17.34 -5.78 -20.07
C GLY A 11 17.30 -6.90 -19.04
N VAL A 12 18.36 -7.72 -18.98
CA VAL A 12 18.48 -8.82 -18.00
C VAL A 12 18.49 -8.29 -16.56
N THR A 13 19.22 -7.20 -16.30
CA THR A 13 19.24 -6.56 -14.97
C THR A 13 17.85 -6.09 -14.56
N ASN A 14 17.08 -5.51 -15.49
CA ASN A 14 15.70 -5.11 -15.25
C ASN A 14 14.80 -6.31 -14.97
N LEU A 15 14.93 -7.42 -15.71
CA LEU A 15 14.16 -8.64 -15.45
C LEU A 15 14.43 -9.17 -14.05
N ILE A 16 15.69 -9.31 -13.64
CA ILE A 16 16.06 -9.76 -12.29
C ILE A 16 15.51 -8.80 -11.21
N LYS A 17 15.63 -7.48 -11.45
CA LYS A 17 15.13 -6.45 -10.52
C LYS A 17 13.62 -6.51 -10.31
N TRP A 18 12.85 -6.82 -11.36
CA TRP A 18 11.39 -6.85 -11.32
C TRP A 18 10.82 -8.23 -10.99
N PHE A 19 11.59 -9.31 -11.22
CA PHE A 19 11.15 -10.69 -11.03
C PHE A 19 10.46 -10.94 -9.68
N PRO A 20 10.97 -10.51 -8.52
CA PRO A 20 10.32 -10.79 -7.23
C PRO A 20 8.98 -10.08 -7.04
N VAL A 21 8.74 -8.97 -7.73
CA VAL A 21 7.49 -8.21 -7.65
C VAL A 21 6.45 -8.83 -8.57
N ILE A 22 6.82 -9.09 -9.84
CA ILE A 22 5.96 -9.69 -10.85
C ILE A 22 5.58 -11.12 -10.48
N TRP A 23 6.53 -11.92 -9.96
CA TRP A 23 6.27 -13.31 -9.60
C TRP A 23 5.16 -13.48 -8.55
N LYS A 24 4.97 -12.47 -7.68
CA LYS A 24 3.96 -12.52 -6.62
C LYS A 24 2.68 -11.76 -6.97
N ASP A 25 2.63 -11.16 -8.16
CA ASP A 25 1.51 -10.33 -8.62
C ASP A 25 0.19 -11.10 -8.63
N ARG A 26 -0.91 -10.39 -8.35
CA ARG A 26 -2.27 -10.96 -8.24
C ARG A 26 -3.26 -9.99 -8.86
N ASP A 27 -4.17 -10.53 -9.67
CA ASP A 27 -5.10 -9.70 -10.47
C ASP A 27 -6.41 -9.31 -9.75
N TYR A 28 -6.67 -9.85 -8.56
CA TYR A 28 -7.96 -9.71 -7.89
C TYR A 28 -8.07 -8.50 -6.95
N ASP A 29 -6.96 -7.77 -6.70
CA ASP A 29 -6.94 -6.58 -5.84
C ASP A 29 -5.99 -5.49 -6.35
N ASN A 30 -6.00 -4.32 -5.70
CA ASN A 30 -5.13 -3.18 -6.01
C ASN A 30 -3.79 -3.20 -5.25
N ALA A 31 -3.54 -4.18 -4.37
CA ALA A 31 -2.35 -4.15 -3.52
C ALA A 31 -1.06 -4.21 -4.35
N TYR A 32 -1.05 -5.04 -5.40
CA TYR A 32 0.11 -5.14 -6.28
C TYR A 32 0.27 -3.96 -7.24
N LEU A 33 -0.80 -3.25 -7.59
CA LEU A 33 -0.71 -1.97 -8.29
C LEU A 33 0.14 -0.98 -7.47
N TYR A 34 -0.15 -0.81 -6.18
CA TYR A 34 0.63 0.07 -5.30
C TYR A 34 2.07 -0.43 -5.09
N LYS A 35 2.27 -1.75 -5.00
CA LYS A 35 3.61 -2.34 -4.90
C LYS A 35 4.47 -2.05 -6.14
N LEU A 36 3.89 -2.15 -7.33
CA LEU A 36 4.54 -1.82 -8.60
C LEU A 36 4.91 -0.33 -8.65
N LEU A 37 3.97 0.54 -8.29
CA LEU A 37 4.18 1.99 -8.20
C LEU A 37 5.32 2.32 -7.23
N TRP A 38 5.25 1.82 -6.00
CA TRP A 38 6.29 2.00 -5.00
C TRP A 38 7.66 1.58 -5.52
N LYS A 39 7.77 0.36 -6.10
CA LYS A 39 9.05 -0.13 -6.63
C LYS A 39 9.56 0.74 -7.77
N LYS A 40 8.69 1.21 -8.67
CA LYS A 40 9.07 2.08 -9.78
C LYS A 40 9.57 3.43 -9.28
N LEU A 41 8.81 4.08 -8.41
CA LEU A 41 9.13 5.40 -7.85
C LEU A 41 10.42 5.34 -7.02
N GLN A 42 10.57 4.34 -6.15
CA GLN A 42 11.81 4.14 -5.39
C GLN A 42 13.03 3.99 -6.30
N ASN A 43 12.91 3.21 -7.38
CA ASN A 43 14.00 3.07 -8.35
C ASN A 43 14.32 4.40 -9.07
N MET A 44 13.31 5.23 -9.36
CA MET A 44 13.50 6.53 -9.99
C MET A 44 14.15 7.54 -9.05
N ALA A 45 13.71 7.62 -7.79
CA ALA A 45 14.35 8.47 -6.78
C ALA A 45 15.83 8.09 -6.59
N ASN A 46 16.13 6.80 -6.45
CA ASN A 46 17.50 6.31 -6.33
C ASN A 46 18.36 6.62 -7.57
N MET A 47 17.77 6.56 -8.76
CA MET A 47 18.46 6.93 -10.01
C MET A 47 18.79 8.42 -10.01
N GLN A 48 17.83 9.28 -9.66
CA GLN A 48 18.05 10.73 -9.58
C GLN A 48 19.15 11.09 -8.57
N ARG A 49 19.20 10.44 -7.39
CA ARG A 49 20.28 10.68 -6.41
C ARG A 49 21.66 10.23 -6.88
N ARG A 50 21.73 9.08 -7.57
CA ARG A 50 23.01 8.46 -7.93
C ARG A 50 23.58 8.96 -9.25
N GLU A 51 22.71 9.15 -10.22
CA GLU A 51 23.04 9.37 -11.63
C GLU A 51 22.35 10.64 -12.19
N GLY A 52 21.62 11.38 -11.36
CA GLY A 52 21.01 12.64 -11.76
C GLY A 52 22.07 13.64 -12.22
N HIS A 53 21.83 14.24 -13.38
CA HIS A 53 22.73 15.23 -13.98
C HIS A 53 22.17 16.66 -13.89
N SER A 54 20.96 16.82 -13.36
CA SER A 54 20.33 18.13 -13.21
C SER A 54 20.71 18.77 -11.87
N THR A 55 20.72 20.10 -11.82
CA THR A 55 21.01 20.85 -10.59
C THR A 55 19.96 20.65 -9.50
N ASN A 56 18.78 20.17 -9.86
CA ASN A 56 17.65 19.89 -8.95
C ASN A 56 17.43 18.37 -8.74
N SER A 57 18.35 17.50 -9.15
CA SER A 57 18.15 16.04 -9.07
C SER A 57 17.86 15.54 -7.66
N GLU A 58 18.41 16.15 -6.61
CA GLU A 58 18.07 15.79 -5.23
C GLU A 58 16.63 16.17 -4.87
N GLU A 59 16.19 17.38 -5.21
CA GLU A 59 14.81 17.83 -4.99
C GLU A 59 13.82 16.93 -5.76
N ILE A 60 14.13 16.58 -7.01
CA ILE A 60 13.32 15.63 -7.78
C ILE A 60 13.27 14.27 -7.08
N ALA A 61 14.40 13.78 -6.56
CA ALA A 61 14.42 12.51 -5.84
C ALA A 61 13.55 12.54 -4.58
N GLU A 62 13.56 13.63 -3.82
CA GLU A 62 12.69 13.83 -2.65
C GLU A 62 11.21 13.83 -3.05
N GLN A 63 10.84 14.51 -4.13
CA GLN A 63 9.46 14.50 -4.64
C GLN A 63 9.01 13.09 -5.04
N ILE A 64 9.86 12.36 -5.76
CA ILE A 64 9.55 10.98 -6.17
C ILE A 64 9.45 10.06 -4.94
N GLU A 65 10.35 10.22 -3.97
CA GLU A 65 10.34 9.42 -2.74
C GLU A 65 9.10 9.67 -1.89
N TYR A 66 8.62 10.91 -1.82
CA TYR A 66 7.35 11.22 -1.18
C TYR A 66 6.19 10.40 -1.80
N ALA A 67 6.09 10.38 -3.14
CA ALA A 67 5.11 9.55 -3.82
C ALA A 67 5.35 8.04 -3.60
N ALA A 68 6.61 7.60 -3.56
CA ALA A 68 6.95 6.21 -3.26
C ALA A 68 6.46 5.80 -1.86
N ASN A 69 6.60 6.68 -0.87
CA ASN A 69 6.18 6.40 0.51
C ASN A 69 4.66 6.28 0.64
N LEU A 70 3.89 7.12 -0.06
CA LEU A 70 2.43 6.97 -0.13
C LEU A 70 2.03 5.64 -0.78
N ALA A 71 2.65 5.28 -1.91
CA ALA A 71 2.39 3.98 -2.54
C ALA A 71 2.78 2.80 -1.64
N HIS A 72 3.83 2.94 -0.82
CA HIS A 72 4.22 1.92 0.15
C HIS A 72 3.18 1.75 1.26
N ARG A 73 2.64 2.86 1.80
CA ARG A 73 1.56 2.82 2.82
C ARG A 73 0.31 2.14 2.28
N LEU A 74 -0.14 2.52 1.08
CA LEU A 74 -1.28 1.88 0.41
C LEU A 74 -1.05 0.39 0.12
N TRP A 75 0.17 0.00 -0.25
CA TRP A 75 0.50 -1.42 -0.43
C TRP A 75 0.48 -2.20 0.89
N LYS A 76 0.97 -1.62 1.98
CA LYS A 76 0.96 -2.24 3.31
C LYS A 76 -0.45 -2.37 3.87
N ASN A 77 -1.31 -1.40 3.57
CA ASN A 77 -2.72 -1.37 3.94
C ASN A 77 -2.99 -1.72 5.42
N ASN A 78 -2.14 -1.23 6.31
CA ASN A 78 -2.20 -1.48 7.75
C ASN A 78 -2.99 -0.39 8.51
N TYR A 79 -3.77 0.45 7.81
CA TYR A 79 -4.54 1.55 8.40
C TYR A 79 -5.48 1.09 9.51
N PHE A 80 -6.10 -0.07 9.35
CA PHE A 80 -7.00 -0.60 10.36
C PHE A 80 -6.25 -0.96 11.65
N ASP A 81 -5.14 -1.67 11.55
CA ASP A 81 -4.28 -1.97 12.70
C ASP A 81 -3.73 -0.69 13.36
N GLU A 82 -3.35 0.31 12.56
CA GLU A 82 -2.90 1.62 13.06
C GLU A 82 -4.00 2.31 13.87
N THR A 83 -5.25 2.32 13.38
CA THR A 83 -6.38 2.91 14.11
C THR A 83 -6.77 2.12 15.36
N LEU A 84 -6.76 0.79 15.32
CA LEU A 84 -6.99 -0.05 16.51
C LEU A 84 -5.93 0.25 17.59
N ASN A 85 -4.66 0.37 17.20
CA ASN A 85 -3.57 0.75 18.11
C ASN A 85 -3.73 2.18 18.65
N LYS A 86 -4.09 3.15 17.79
CA LYS A 86 -4.36 4.54 18.18
C LYS A 86 -5.39 4.63 19.31
N TYR A 87 -6.42 3.78 19.26
CA TYR A 87 -7.49 3.75 20.26
C TYR A 87 -7.24 2.77 21.42
N ASP A 88 -6.05 2.17 21.47
CA ASP A 88 -5.67 1.18 22.49
C ASP A 88 -6.70 0.04 22.59
N TYR A 89 -7.18 -0.40 21.43
CA TYR A 89 -8.35 -1.26 21.31
C TYR A 89 -8.16 -2.59 22.05
N TYR A 90 -7.03 -3.25 21.81
CA TYR A 90 -6.73 -4.57 22.38
C TYR A 90 -6.46 -4.53 23.89
N THR A 91 -6.01 -3.40 24.43
CA THR A 91 -5.89 -3.22 25.88
C THR A 91 -7.27 -3.05 26.53
N LYS A 92 -8.21 -2.39 25.86
CA LYS A 92 -9.59 -2.21 26.34
C LYS A 92 -10.43 -3.49 26.24
N TYR A 93 -10.16 -4.32 25.23
CA TYR A 93 -10.92 -5.53 24.92
C TYR A 93 -9.98 -6.72 24.63
N PRO A 94 -9.28 -7.27 25.65
CA PRO A 94 -8.32 -8.34 25.46
C PRO A 94 -8.97 -9.70 25.11
N ASP A 95 -8.41 -10.36 24.08
CA ASP A 95 -8.48 -11.74 23.52
C ASP A 95 -9.73 -12.64 23.65
N THR A 96 -10.64 -12.43 24.59
CA THR A 96 -11.98 -13.05 24.61
C THR A 96 -12.99 -12.18 23.88
N ASP A 97 -12.96 -10.85 24.07
CA ASP A 97 -13.92 -9.93 23.40
C ASP A 97 -13.50 -9.56 21.96
N ALA A 98 -12.19 -9.46 21.67
CA ALA A 98 -11.72 -9.01 20.35
C ALA A 98 -11.98 -10.03 19.23
N ASN A 99 -11.92 -11.33 19.54
CA ASN A 99 -12.31 -12.42 18.64
C ASN A 99 -13.83 -12.61 18.55
N GLU A 100 -14.60 -11.92 19.42
CA GLU A 100 -16.07 -12.00 19.46
C GLU A 100 -16.77 -10.86 18.69
N ILE A 101 -16.02 -9.90 18.13
CA ILE A 101 -16.63 -8.79 17.37
C ILE A 101 -17.39 -9.30 16.15
N MET A 102 -16.81 -10.28 15.46
CA MET A 102 -17.35 -10.88 14.27
C MET A 102 -17.17 -12.40 14.37
N HIS A 103 -18.26 -13.13 14.43
CA HIS A 103 -18.27 -14.57 14.30
C HIS A 103 -18.73 -14.94 12.90
N ILE A 104 -17.91 -15.73 12.22
CA ILE A 104 -18.27 -16.38 10.97
C ILE A 104 -18.69 -17.80 11.32
N ASP A 105 -19.89 -18.18 10.91
CA ASP A 105 -20.40 -19.52 11.18
C ASP A 105 -19.47 -20.59 10.58
N ASN A 106 -19.34 -21.72 11.25
CA ASN A 106 -18.46 -22.80 10.80
C ASN A 106 -19.01 -23.56 9.57
N GLN A 107 -20.26 -23.33 9.21
CA GLN A 107 -20.92 -23.97 8.08
C GLN A 107 -21.64 -22.92 7.23
N PRO A 108 -21.64 -23.10 5.89
CA PRO A 108 -22.41 -22.24 5.02
C PRO A 108 -23.92 -22.52 5.18
N ASN A 109 -24.73 -21.49 4.99
CA ASN A 109 -26.19 -21.56 4.92
C ASN A 109 -26.65 -22.29 3.65
N GLU A 110 -27.97 -22.42 3.48
CA GLU A 110 -28.59 -23.15 2.36
C GLU A 110 -28.24 -22.60 0.96
N HIS A 111 -27.70 -21.39 0.88
CA HIS A 111 -27.24 -20.75 -0.36
C HIS A 111 -25.73 -20.87 -0.59
N GLY A 112 -25.00 -21.56 0.31
CA GLY A 112 -23.54 -21.68 0.22
C GLY A 112 -22.77 -20.49 0.77
N ASN A 113 -23.43 -19.54 1.44
CA ASN A 113 -22.79 -18.37 2.05
C ASN A 113 -22.53 -18.60 3.54
N TYR A 114 -21.49 -18.00 4.10
CA TYR A 114 -21.23 -18.05 5.53
C TYR A 114 -21.96 -16.90 6.23
N ASP A 115 -22.75 -17.22 7.24
CA ASP A 115 -23.43 -16.21 8.05
C ASP A 115 -22.43 -15.56 9.02
N VAL A 116 -22.63 -14.26 9.23
CA VAL A 116 -21.76 -13.43 10.06
C VAL A 116 -22.60 -12.79 11.15
N THR A 117 -22.25 -13.04 12.41
CA THR A 117 -22.87 -12.40 13.57
C THR A 117 -21.88 -11.44 14.24
N TRP A 118 -22.40 -10.36 14.82
CA TRP A 118 -21.60 -9.32 15.47
C TRP A 118 -21.74 -9.37 16.99
N SER A 119 -20.71 -8.93 17.71
CA SER A 119 -20.76 -8.79 19.18
C SER A 119 -21.96 -7.95 19.61
N THR A 120 -22.59 -8.37 20.71
CA THR A 120 -23.67 -7.63 21.39
C THR A 120 -23.15 -6.47 22.24
N ASN A 121 -21.83 -6.35 22.42
CA ASN A 121 -21.23 -5.23 23.13
C ASN A 121 -21.25 -3.96 22.25
N GLU A 122 -22.28 -3.12 22.43
CA GLU A 122 -22.49 -1.92 21.63
C GLU A 122 -21.32 -0.93 21.68
N THR A 123 -20.65 -0.80 22.83
CA THR A 123 -19.55 0.16 23.00
C THR A 123 -18.31 -0.31 22.25
N GLN A 124 -17.99 -1.61 22.38
CA GLN A 124 -16.91 -2.24 21.64
C GLN A 124 -17.15 -2.18 20.13
N LEU A 125 -18.36 -2.54 19.68
CA LEU A 125 -18.75 -2.52 18.27
C LEU A 125 -18.71 -1.11 17.68
N LYS A 126 -19.15 -0.10 18.44
CA LYS A 126 -19.07 1.30 18.03
C LYS A 126 -17.62 1.75 17.85
N LEU A 127 -16.72 1.37 18.77
CA LEU A 127 -15.30 1.71 18.64
C LEU A 127 -14.64 0.99 17.46
N PHE A 128 -14.93 -0.30 17.26
CA PHE A 128 -14.41 -1.07 16.13
C PHE A 128 -14.84 -0.46 14.79
N ARG A 129 -16.13 -0.12 14.64
CA ARG A 129 -16.65 0.57 13.45
C ARG A 129 -16.04 1.95 13.26
N GLN A 130 -15.78 2.68 14.34
CA GLN A 130 -15.07 3.96 14.28
C GLN A 130 -13.64 3.78 13.76
N CYS A 131 -12.92 2.77 14.23
CA CYS A 131 -11.57 2.45 13.74
C CYS A 131 -11.62 2.11 12.25
N GLY A 132 -12.58 1.28 11.82
CA GLY A 132 -12.72 0.89 10.41
C GLY A 132 -13.02 2.09 9.52
N LYS A 133 -13.96 2.94 9.94
CA LYS A 133 -14.27 4.18 9.22
C LYS A 133 -13.06 5.11 9.11
N GLU A 134 -12.33 5.31 10.21
CA GLU A 134 -11.14 6.17 10.17
C GLU A 134 -10.04 5.57 9.29
N ALA A 135 -9.85 4.26 9.30
CA ALA A 135 -8.89 3.58 8.44
C ALA A 135 -9.24 3.74 6.96
N ASP A 136 -10.52 3.59 6.60
CA ASP A 136 -11.01 3.82 5.24
C ASP A 136 -10.81 5.29 4.82
N ASP A 137 -11.19 6.23 5.69
CA ASP A 137 -11.04 7.67 5.43
C ASP A 137 -9.54 8.03 5.21
N LEU A 138 -8.61 7.46 6.00
CA LEU A 138 -7.16 7.62 5.83
C LEU A 138 -6.63 7.00 4.54
N PHE A 139 -7.08 5.79 4.19
CA PHE A 139 -6.71 5.13 2.95
C PHE A 139 -7.11 6.00 1.74
N GLU A 140 -8.34 6.49 1.72
CA GLU A 140 -8.86 7.34 0.63
C GLU A 140 -8.12 8.67 0.52
N GLU A 141 -7.78 9.29 1.66
CA GLU A 141 -6.99 10.51 1.68
C GLU A 141 -5.60 10.30 1.06
N GLU A 142 -4.86 9.30 1.51
CA GLU A 142 -3.51 9.00 1.01
C GLU A 142 -3.53 8.51 -0.44
N HIS A 143 -4.55 7.74 -0.82
CA HIS A 143 -4.81 7.34 -2.19
C HIS A 143 -4.95 8.57 -3.10
N LYS A 144 -5.86 9.49 -2.73
CA LYS A 144 -6.04 10.74 -3.45
C LYS A 144 -4.75 11.56 -3.49
N GLN A 145 -4.04 11.67 -2.38
CA GLN A 145 -2.80 12.42 -2.27
C GLN A 145 -1.72 11.86 -3.21
N LEU A 146 -1.55 10.54 -3.29
CA LEU A 146 -0.60 9.90 -4.19
C LEU A 146 -0.88 10.29 -5.64
N PHE A 147 -2.11 10.09 -6.09
CA PHE A 147 -2.46 10.31 -7.50
C PHE A 147 -2.46 11.79 -7.89
N ASP A 148 -2.91 12.68 -7.00
CA ASP A 148 -2.82 14.13 -7.22
C ASP A 148 -1.37 14.61 -7.29
N TYR A 149 -0.50 14.09 -6.42
CA TYR A 149 0.91 14.43 -6.41
C TYR A 149 1.61 13.94 -7.68
N MET A 150 1.39 12.69 -8.07
CA MET A 150 1.90 12.13 -9.32
C MET A 150 1.39 12.90 -10.54
N LYS A 151 0.10 13.25 -10.58
CA LYS A 151 -0.49 14.06 -11.65
C LYS A 151 0.22 15.41 -11.78
N ARG A 152 0.57 16.03 -10.66
CA ARG A 152 1.20 17.35 -10.62
C ARG A 152 2.67 17.32 -11.06
N TYR A 153 3.45 16.34 -10.60
CA TYR A 153 4.92 16.38 -10.72
C TYR A 153 5.53 15.34 -11.68
N SER A 154 4.81 14.29 -12.07
CA SER A 154 5.42 13.17 -12.81
C SER A 154 6.08 13.53 -14.14
N LYS A 155 5.63 14.61 -14.79
CA LYS A 155 6.24 15.11 -16.03
C LYS A 155 7.59 15.79 -15.78
N SER A 156 7.72 16.56 -14.70
CA SER A 156 8.94 17.31 -14.37
C SER A 156 10.03 16.44 -13.73
N TRP A 157 9.74 15.19 -13.38
CA TRP A 157 10.74 14.27 -12.84
C TRP A 157 11.82 13.82 -13.82
N TRP A 158 11.71 14.26 -15.08
CA TRP A 158 12.64 13.97 -16.17
C TRP A 158 13.32 15.23 -16.74
N ASP A 159 12.94 16.41 -16.23
CA ASP A 159 13.50 17.70 -16.62
C ASP A 159 14.75 18.01 -15.77
#